data_AF-A0A662DEF2-F1
#
_entry.id   AF-A0A662DEF2-F1
#
_cell.length_a   1.000
_cell.length_b   1.000
_cell.length_c   1.000
_cell.angle_alpha   90.00
_cell.angle_beta   90.00
_cell.angle_gamma   90.00
#
_symmetry.space_group_name_H-M   'P 1'
#
loop_
_entity.id
_entity.type
_entity.pdbx_description
1 polymer ?
#
loop_
_entity_poly.entity_id
_entity_poly.type
_entity_poly.pdbx_seq_one_letter_code
_entity_poly.pdbx_strand_id
1 'polypeptide(L)'
;MYPRNLKYTRTHEWIKVDKDIGVVGITDFAVKKLTDLVYIELPPVEEKLTRGSPFGSIESVKAVADLNSPVTGKVIEIHQE
;
A
#
# COMPACT_ATOMS: atom_id res chain seq x y z
N MET A 1 -17.03 -7.53 -2.30
CA MET A 1 -17.08 -6.90 -3.64
C MET A 1 -15.98 -5.85 -3.69
N TYR A 2 -15.15 -5.82 -4.73
CA TYR A 2 -14.07 -4.83 -4.87
C TYR A 2 -14.62 -3.53 -5.46
N PRO A 3 -14.25 -2.34 -4.92
CA PRO A 3 -14.61 -1.07 -5.51
C PRO A 3 -14.14 -0.96 -6.97
N ARG A 4 -15.05 -0.62 -7.90
CA ARG A 4 -14.73 -0.56 -9.35
C ARG A 4 -13.84 0.62 -9.74
N ASN A 5 -13.70 1.62 -8.87
CA ASN A 5 -12.90 2.82 -9.08
C ASN A 5 -11.43 2.66 -8.67
N LEU A 6 -11.00 1.44 -8.32
CA LEU A 6 -9.63 1.13 -7.92
C LEU A 6 -8.96 0.23 -8.96
N LYS A 7 -7.65 0.42 -9.14
CA LYS A 7 -6.78 -0.52 -9.85
C LYS A 7 -6.05 -1.37 -8.82
N TYR A 8 -5.78 -2.63 -9.15
CA TYR A 8 -5.24 -3.61 -8.21
C TYR A 8 -3.93 -4.22 -8.70
N THR A 9 -3.06 -4.58 -7.78
CA THR A 9 -1.85 -5.38 -8.03
C THR A 9 -2.13 -6.87 -7.77
N ARG A 10 -1.20 -7.73 -8.22
CA ARG A 10 -1.23 -9.17 -7.86
C ARG A 10 -0.83 -9.42 -6.41
N THR A 11 -0.13 -8.48 -5.80
CA THR A 11 0.40 -8.50 -4.44
C THR A 11 -0.58 -7.91 -3.41
N HIS A 12 -1.84 -7.69 -3.81
CA HIS A 12 -2.94 -7.28 -2.94
C HIS A 12 -2.91 -5.82 -2.44
N GLU A 13 -2.23 -4.95 -3.16
CA GLU A 13 -2.37 -3.49 -3.08
C GLU A 13 -3.37 -2.96 -4.11
N TRP A 14 -3.91 -1.78 -3.83
CA TRP A 14 -4.75 -1.03 -4.75
C TRP A 14 -4.28 0.42 -4.87
N ILE A 15 -4.64 1.05 -5.98
CA ILE A 15 -4.45 2.48 -6.21
C ILE A 15 -5.74 3.13 -6.73
N LYS A 16 -6.12 4.24 -6.11
CA LYS A 16 -7.14 5.17 -6.59
C LYS A 16 -6.42 6.35 -7.24
N VAL A 17 -6.65 6.56 -8.53
CA VAL A 17 -6.02 7.66 -9.28
C VAL A 17 -7.02 8.78 -9.49
N ASP A 18 -6.66 9.98 -9.07
CA ASP A 18 -7.33 11.24 -9.39
C ASP A 18 -6.32 12.19 -10.04
N LYS A 19 -6.44 12.36 -11.36
CA LYS A 19 -5.45 13.06 -12.21
C LYS A 19 -4.03 12.54 -11.97
N ASP A 20 -3.19 13.33 -11.31
CA ASP A 20 -1.78 13.06 -11.07
C ASP A 20 -1.51 12.49 -9.66
N ILE A 21 -2.54 12.39 -8.81
CA ILE A 21 -2.42 11.90 -7.44
C ILE A 21 -2.98 10.47 -7.36
N GLY A 22 -2.16 9.56 -6.84
CA GLY A 22 -2.53 8.17 -6.59
C GLY A 22 -2.55 7.88 -5.09
N VAL A 23 -3.71 7.55 -4.53
CA VAL A 23 -3.83 7.04 -3.15
C VAL A 23 -3.66 5.52 -3.19
N VAL A 24 -2.74 5.00 -2.39
CA VAL A 24 -2.39 3.57 -2.34
C VAL A 24 -2.85 2.98 -1.01
N GLY A 25 -3.23 1.70 -1.02
CA GLY A 25 -3.51 0.93 0.19
C GLY A 25 -3.53 -0.57 -0.08
N ILE A 26 -3.83 -1.36 0.95
CA ILE A 26 -3.98 -2.82 0.83
C ILE A 26 -5.44 -3.24 0.72
N THR A 27 -5.69 -4.36 0.03
CA THR A 27 -7.04 -4.88 -0.15
C THR A 27 -7.62 -5.45 1.15
N ASP A 28 -8.95 -5.47 1.26
CA ASP A 28 -9.69 -6.15 2.36
C ASP A 28 -9.27 -7.62 2.53
N PHE A 29 -8.93 -8.30 1.43
CA PHE A 29 -8.39 -9.66 1.49
C PHE A 29 -7.04 -9.73 2.22
N ALA A 30 -6.11 -8.82 1.91
CA ALA A 30 -4.82 -8.76 2.58
C ALA A 30 -4.96 -8.46 4.09
N VAL A 31 -5.81 -7.49 4.44
CA VAL A 31 -6.11 -7.16 5.84
C VAL A 31 -6.64 -8.39 6.58
N LYS A 32 -7.59 -9.13 6.00
CA LYS A 32 -8.14 -10.34 6.61
C LYS A 32 -7.13 -11.49 6.72
N LYS A 33 -6.14 -11.55 5.84
CA LYS A 33 -5.07 -12.56 5.90
C LYS A 33 -4.03 -12.24 6.96
N LEU A 34 -3.62 -10.99 7.06
CA LEU A 34 -2.67 -10.52 8.08
C LEU A 34 -3.31 -10.54 9.48
N THR A 35 -4.63 -10.36 9.58
CA THR A 35 -5.34 -10.28 10.87
C THR A 35 -4.78 -9.16 11.74
N ASP A 36 -4.63 -9.35 13.05
CA ASP A 36 -4.29 -8.30 14.02
C ASP A 36 -2.99 -7.56 13.65
N LEU A 37 -3.15 -6.39 13.02
CA LEU A 37 -2.05 -5.53 12.59
C LEU A 37 -1.45 -4.85 13.81
N VAL A 38 -0.12 -4.94 13.95
CA VAL A 38 0.61 -4.41 15.10
C VAL A 38 1.51 -3.24 14.71
N TYR A 39 2.01 -3.22 13.48
CA TYR A 39 2.91 -2.18 13.02
C TYR A 39 2.82 -1.99 11.50
N ILE A 40 3.02 -0.75 11.05
CA ILE A 40 3.12 -0.39 9.64
C ILE A 40 4.32 0.55 9.50
N GLU A 41 5.23 0.19 8.62
CA GLU A 41 6.34 1.03 8.21
C GLU A 41 5.97 1.68 6.87
N LEU A 42 5.97 3.02 6.86
CA LEU A 42 5.72 3.82 5.67
C LEU A 42 6.96 4.65 5.33
N PRO A 43 7.22 4.88 4.03
CA PRO A 43 8.36 5.66 3.58
C PRO A 43 8.15 7.14 3.94
N PRO A 44 9.20 7.91 4.22
CA PRO A 44 9.08 9.35 4.38
C PRO A 44 8.46 10.04 3.15
N VAL A 45 7.78 11.15 3.43
CA VAL A 45 7.39 12.10 2.37
C VAL A 45 8.63 12.54 1.61
N GLU A 46 8.48 12.79 0.32
CA GLU A 46 9.52 13.07 -0.67
C GLU A 46 10.30 11.86 -1.20
N GLU A 47 10.10 10.66 -0.66
CA GLU A 47 10.76 9.45 -1.18
C GLU A 47 10.29 9.08 -2.59
N LYS A 48 11.22 8.58 -3.41
CA LYS A 48 10.94 8.11 -4.77
C LYS A 48 10.64 6.62 -4.76
N LEU A 49 9.45 6.24 -5.20
CA LEU A 49 9.03 4.86 -5.30
C LEU A 49 9.16 4.36 -6.74
N THR A 50 9.52 3.08 -6.89
CA THR A 50 9.57 2.38 -8.17
C THR A 50 8.49 1.32 -8.22
N ARG A 51 7.75 1.25 -9.35
CA ARG A 51 6.71 0.24 -9.54
C ARG A 51 7.24 -1.18 -9.29
N GLY A 52 6.56 -1.91 -8.43
CA GLY A 52 6.88 -3.30 -8.08
C GLY A 52 8.03 -3.45 -7.07
N SER A 53 8.66 -2.36 -6.65
CA SER A 53 9.63 -2.37 -5.56
C SER A 53 8.95 -2.18 -4.21
N PRO A 54 9.51 -2.76 -3.13
CA PRO A 54 9.03 -2.52 -1.78
C PRO A 54 9.23 -1.06 -1.39
N PHE A 55 8.25 -0.49 -0.69
CA PHE A 55 8.30 0.88 -0.17
C PHE A 55 8.07 0.95 1.34
N GLY A 56 7.65 -0.14 1.96
CA GLY A 56 7.30 -0.22 3.37
C GLY A 56 6.94 -1.66 3.74
N SER A 57 6.58 -1.87 4.99
CA SER A 57 6.26 -3.19 5.53
C SER A 57 5.04 -3.11 6.43
N ILE A 58 4.31 -4.21 6.53
CA ILE A 58 3.20 -4.37 7.47
C ILE A 58 3.42 -5.61 8.31
N GLU A 59 3.31 -5.45 9.62
CA GLU A 59 3.46 -6.51 10.59
C GLU A 59 2.14 -6.76 11.30
N SER A 60 1.86 -8.05 11.46
CA SER A 60 0.75 -8.58 12.23
C SER A 60 1.27 -9.59 13.23
N VAL A 61 0.43 -10.02 14.16
CA VAL A 61 0.75 -11.11 15.10
C VAL A 61 1.14 -12.42 14.40
N LYS A 62 0.79 -12.60 13.12
CA LYS A 62 1.01 -13.84 12.37
C LYS A 62 2.17 -13.78 11.38
N ALA A 63 2.40 -12.62 10.78
CA ALA A 63 3.32 -12.48 9.66
C ALA A 63 3.74 -11.01 9.44
N VAL A 64 4.91 -10.87 8.81
CA VAL A 64 5.40 -9.63 8.21
C VAL A 64 5.25 -9.75 6.69
N ALA A 65 4.81 -8.69 6.04
CA ALA A 65 4.70 -8.62 4.58
C ALA A 65 5.21 -7.27 4.06
N ASP A 66 5.91 -7.30 2.93
CA ASP A 66 6.34 -6.08 2.24
C ASP A 66 5.18 -5.45 1.46
N LEU A 67 5.14 -4.12 1.42
CA LEU A 67 4.23 -3.33 0.61
C LEU A 67 4.93 -2.92 -0.69
N ASN A 68 4.39 -3.35 -1.83
CA ASN A 68 4.99 -3.06 -3.13
C ASN A 68 4.29 -1.91 -3.84
N SER A 69 5.06 -0.99 -4.43
CA SER A 69 4.47 0.21 -5.02
C SER A 69 3.73 -0.16 -6.33
N PRO A 70 2.44 0.20 -6.49
CA PRO A 70 1.70 -0.07 -7.71
C PRO A 70 2.19 0.75 -8.92
N VAL A 71 2.90 1.85 -8.67
CA VAL A 71 3.35 2.82 -9.67
C VAL A 71 4.73 3.40 -9.32
N THR A 72 5.40 3.99 -10.31
CA THR A 72 6.59 4.82 -10.07
C THR A 72 6.15 6.25 -9.78
N GLY A 73 6.68 6.86 -8.73
CA GLY A 73 6.24 8.19 -8.30
C GLY A 73 7.01 8.71 -7.09
N LYS A 74 6.45 9.72 -6.44
CA LYS A 74 7.01 10.35 -5.25
C LYS A 74 5.95 10.39 -4.16
N VAL A 75 6.35 10.05 -2.93
CA VAL A 75 5.46 10.13 -1.77
C VAL A 75 5.22 11.61 -1.46
N ILE A 76 3.96 12.03 -1.44
CA ILE A 76 3.57 13.41 -1.12
C ILE A 76 2.88 13.54 0.24
N GLU A 77 2.34 12.43 0.75
CA GLU A 77 1.63 12.34 2.02
C GLU A 77 1.67 10.88 2.49
N ILE A 78 1.70 10.68 3.81
CA ILE A 78 1.55 9.37 4.44
C ILE A 78 0.45 9.41 5.48
N HIS A 79 -0.19 8.27 5.69
CA HIS A 79 -1.18 8.09 6.74
C HIS A 79 -0.50 8.12 8.12
N GLN A 80 -1.01 8.93 9.06
CA GLN A 80 -0.40 9.14 10.37
C GLN A 80 -1.21 8.53 11.54
N GLU A 81 -2.48 8.15 11.34
CA GLU A 81 -3.36 7.54 12.37
C GLU A 81 -4.44 6.62 11.80
#